data_AF-A0A7J9CE29-F1
#
_entry.id   AF-A0A7J9CE29-F1
#
_cell.length_a   1.000
_cell.length_b   1.000
_cell.length_c   1.000
_cell.angle_alpha   90.00
_cell.angle_beta   90.00
_cell.angle_gamma   90.00
#
_symmetry.space_group_name_H-M   'P 1'
#
loop_
_entity.id
_entity.type
_entity.pdbx_description
1 polymer ?
#
loop_
_entity_poly.entity_id
_entity_poly.type
_entity_poly.pdbx_seq_one_letter_code
_entity_poly.pdbx_strand_id
1 'polypeptide(L)'
;MEICNAASITVQFAKNIIIHGLHIHHIIPTKGGKIKDGENHLGLRAVSDGDGVSFFEATNIWLDYLSLHHCVNGLIDVIQGSITVTIYNYHFTNHNDVMLFRARNSYSTDEKMQVTIALNHFGKGLVERMPRCRFGFIHVVNNHYNHWFLYAIGGTSHPTIISQGNRYSAPGTFVAKEVTCRGLLKLAQWKNWN
;
A
#
# COMPACT_ATOMS: atom_id res chain seq x y z
N MET A 1 -18.35 6.18 -7.51
CA MET A 1 -18.83 6.34 -6.11
C MET A 1 -17.67 6.89 -5.29
N GLU A 2 -17.94 7.83 -4.37
CA GLU A 2 -16.91 8.41 -3.49
C GLU A 2 -17.03 7.88 -2.05
N ILE A 3 -15.88 7.71 -1.39
CA ILE A 3 -15.76 7.44 0.05
C ILE A 3 -14.82 8.50 0.61
N CYS A 4 -15.35 9.40 1.44
CA CYS A 4 -14.58 10.56 1.91
C CYS A 4 -15.07 11.17 3.21
N ASN A 5 -14.21 11.99 3.84
CA ASN A 5 -14.51 12.81 5.02
C ASN A 5 -14.97 12.02 6.26
N ALA A 6 -14.68 10.72 6.30
CA ALA A 6 -15.11 9.80 7.35
C ALA A 6 -14.15 8.59 7.42
N ALA A 7 -14.65 7.47 7.94
CA ALA A 7 -13.91 6.23 8.13
C ALA A 7 -13.47 5.58 6.82
N SER A 8 -12.47 4.72 6.93
CA SER A 8 -11.86 3.97 5.83
C SER A 8 -12.64 2.71 5.44
N ILE A 9 -12.20 2.05 4.36
CA ILE A 9 -12.53 0.63 4.17
C ILE A 9 -11.52 -0.21 4.96
N THR A 10 -12.02 -1.10 5.83
CA THR A 10 -11.19 -2.09 6.51
C THR A 10 -11.74 -3.49 6.27
N VAL A 11 -10.89 -4.40 5.81
CA VAL A 11 -11.21 -5.81 5.57
C VAL A 11 -10.36 -6.66 6.50
N GLN A 12 -11.00 -7.53 7.28
CA GLN A 12 -10.30 -8.40 8.23
C GLN A 12 -10.78 -9.85 8.13
N PHE A 13 -9.86 -10.80 8.19
CA PHE A 13 -10.14 -12.24 8.29
C PHE A 13 -11.04 -12.75 7.15
N ALA A 14 -10.92 -12.16 5.97
CA ALA A 14 -11.80 -12.41 4.83
C ALA A 14 -11.02 -12.90 3.62
N LYS A 15 -11.72 -13.54 2.68
CA LYS A 15 -11.11 -14.04 1.45
C LYS A 15 -11.96 -13.70 0.22
N ASN A 16 -11.33 -13.64 -0.94
CA ASN A 16 -11.96 -13.41 -2.24
C ASN A 16 -12.65 -12.04 -2.29
N ILE A 17 -11.84 -10.99 -2.13
CA ILE A 17 -12.31 -9.61 -2.08
C ILE A 17 -12.00 -8.91 -3.39
N ILE A 18 -12.99 -8.22 -3.95
CA ILE A 18 -12.81 -7.29 -5.06
C ILE A 18 -13.27 -5.90 -4.60
N ILE A 19 -12.42 -4.89 -4.72
CA ILE A 19 -12.79 -3.49 -4.56
C ILE A 19 -12.48 -2.78 -5.87
N HIS A 20 -13.52 -2.24 -6.50
CA HIS A 20 -13.43 -1.67 -7.83
C HIS A 20 -14.22 -0.37 -8.00
N GLY A 21 -13.69 0.57 -8.80
CA GLY A 21 -14.42 1.74 -9.28
C GLY A 21 -14.75 2.79 -8.22
N LEU A 22 -13.93 2.90 -7.17
CA LEU A 22 -14.13 3.85 -6.06
C LEU A 22 -13.10 4.99 -6.10
N HIS A 23 -13.56 6.16 -5.69
CA HIS A 23 -12.71 7.31 -5.37
C HIS A 23 -12.68 7.45 -3.85
N ILE A 24 -11.51 7.25 -3.24
CA ILE A 24 -11.34 7.22 -1.78
C ILE A 24 -10.38 8.34 -1.38
N HIS A 25 -10.86 9.31 -0.60
CA HIS A 25 -10.03 10.47 -0.27
C HIS A 25 -10.48 11.21 0.98
N HIS A 26 -9.60 12.04 1.55
CA HIS A 26 -9.94 12.82 2.74
C HIS A 26 -10.46 11.93 3.88
N ILE A 27 -9.92 10.71 3.97
CA ILE A 27 -10.24 9.77 5.04
C ILE A 27 -9.60 10.26 6.33
N ILE A 28 -10.40 10.30 7.39
CA ILE A 28 -9.99 10.80 8.70
C ILE A 28 -10.14 9.69 9.75
N PRO A 29 -9.35 9.74 10.84
CA PRO A 29 -9.56 8.88 11.99
C PRO A 29 -10.97 9.03 12.53
N THR A 30 -11.62 7.90 12.81
CA THR A 30 -12.96 7.86 13.39
C THR A 30 -12.96 6.97 14.62
N LYS A 31 -13.87 7.27 15.55
CA LYS A 31 -14.00 6.47 16.77
C LYS A 31 -14.43 5.04 16.40
N GLY A 32 -13.82 4.08 17.06
CA GLY A 32 -14.26 2.70 17.04
C GLY A 32 -15.59 2.49 17.77
N GLY A 33 -16.02 1.24 17.87
CA GLY A 33 -17.26 0.87 18.54
C GLY A 33 -17.76 -0.51 18.12
N LYS A 34 -18.98 -0.85 18.54
CA LYS A 34 -19.68 -2.03 18.02
C LYS A 34 -20.20 -1.71 16.62
N ILE A 35 -19.61 -2.33 15.61
CA ILE A 35 -19.93 -2.09 14.20
C ILE A 35 -20.40 -3.41 13.58
N LYS A 36 -21.45 -3.34 12.75
CA LYS A 36 -21.91 -4.49 11.99
C LYS A 36 -20.92 -4.80 10.89
N ASP A 37 -20.22 -5.92 11.02
CA ASP A 37 -19.16 -6.39 10.13
C ASP A 37 -19.47 -7.78 9.54
N GLY A 38 -20.69 -8.27 9.75
CA GLY A 38 -21.28 -9.40 9.05
C GLY A 38 -22.81 -9.31 9.08
N GLU A 39 -23.49 -10.12 8.26
CA GLU A 39 -24.96 -10.11 8.15
C GLU A 39 -25.65 -10.25 9.52
N ASN A 40 -25.08 -11.10 10.39
CA ASN A 40 -25.57 -11.41 11.72
C ASN A 40 -24.51 -11.19 12.82
N HIS A 41 -23.50 -10.35 12.57
CA HIS A 41 -22.38 -10.16 13.50
C HIS A 41 -22.10 -8.67 13.79
N LEU A 42 -21.81 -8.37 15.06
CA LEU A 42 -21.38 -7.06 15.57
C LEU A 42 -20.00 -7.23 16.20
N GLY A 43 -18.95 -6.86 15.47
CA GLY A 43 -17.60 -6.82 15.99
C GLY A 43 -17.30 -5.52 16.76
N LEU A 44 -16.43 -5.63 17.77
CA LEU A 44 -15.80 -4.46 18.37
C LEU A 44 -14.65 -4.01 17.48
N ARG A 45 -14.69 -2.76 17.01
CA ARG A 45 -13.65 -2.13 16.20
C ARG A 45 -12.92 -1.07 17.02
N ALA A 46 -11.60 -1.03 16.89
CA ALA A 46 -10.77 0.03 17.45
C ALA A 46 -10.95 1.35 16.66
N VAL A 47 -10.29 2.42 17.12
CA VAL A 47 -10.18 3.67 16.36
C VAL A 47 -9.54 3.37 15.00
N SER A 48 -10.06 3.98 13.93
CA SER A 48 -9.46 3.86 12.61
C SER A 48 -8.28 4.83 12.47
N ASP A 49 -7.16 4.38 11.90
CA ASP A 49 -5.94 5.18 11.79
C ASP A 49 -6.02 6.26 10.69
N GLY A 50 -7.00 6.15 9.79
CA GLY A 50 -7.20 7.11 8.70
C GLY A 50 -6.52 6.71 7.39
N ASP A 51 -6.22 5.42 7.21
CA ASP A 51 -5.79 4.87 5.92
C ASP A 51 -6.94 4.88 4.90
N GLY A 52 -6.68 4.88 3.60
CA GLY A 52 -7.74 4.72 2.59
C GLY A 52 -8.41 3.35 2.66
N VAL A 53 -7.62 2.29 2.50
CA VAL A 53 -8.05 0.89 2.53
C VAL A 53 -7.02 0.05 3.29
N SER A 54 -7.49 -0.74 4.26
CA SER A 54 -6.60 -1.59 5.06
C SER A 54 -7.08 -3.06 5.06
N PHE A 55 -6.13 -3.98 4.89
CA PHE A 55 -6.34 -5.43 4.89
C PHE A 55 -5.57 -6.10 6.02
N PHE A 56 -6.28 -6.88 6.84
CA PHE A 56 -5.71 -7.66 7.93
C PHE A 56 -6.08 -9.13 7.76
N GLU A 57 -5.08 -10.01 7.69
CA GLU A 57 -5.28 -11.46 7.55
C GLU A 57 -6.29 -11.81 6.44
N ALA A 58 -6.21 -11.07 5.33
CA ALA A 58 -7.11 -11.21 4.21
C ALA A 58 -6.41 -11.82 3.00
N THR A 59 -7.11 -12.65 2.23
CA THR A 59 -6.52 -13.45 1.16
C THR A 59 -7.29 -13.34 -0.15
N ASN A 60 -6.60 -13.47 -1.28
CA ASN A 60 -7.19 -13.34 -2.63
C ASN A 60 -7.90 -11.98 -2.78
N ILE A 61 -7.09 -10.93 -2.83
CA ILE A 61 -7.56 -9.55 -2.90
C ILE A 61 -7.28 -9.02 -4.30
N TRP A 62 -8.32 -8.52 -4.97
CA TRP A 62 -8.18 -7.76 -6.19
C TRP A 62 -8.70 -6.34 -6.01
N LEU A 63 -7.76 -5.44 -6.19
CA LEU A 63 -7.87 -4.01 -6.09
C LEU A 63 -7.77 -3.49 -7.53
N ASP A 64 -8.83 -2.87 -8.05
CA ASP A 64 -8.89 -2.46 -9.46
C ASP A 64 -9.55 -1.08 -9.65
N TYR A 65 -8.98 -0.25 -10.51
CA TYR A 65 -9.62 1.01 -10.95
C TYR A 65 -10.07 1.92 -9.80
N LEU A 66 -9.21 2.10 -8.79
CA LEU A 66 -9.49 3.07 -7.73
C LEU A 66 -8.65 4.34 -7.89
N SER A 67 -9.19 5.44 -7.39
CA SER A 67 -8.49 6.73 -7.26
C SER A 67 -8.34 7.07 -5.79
N LEU A 68 -7.11 7.28 -5.31
CA LEU A 68 -6.84 7.57 -3.89
C LEU A 68 -5.93 8.78 -3.69
N HIS A 69 -6.27 9.65 -2.73
CA HIS A 69 -5.47 10.80 -2.34
C HIS A 69 -5.89 11.40 -0.98
N HIS A 70 -5.01 12.20 -0.35
CA HIS A 70 -5.34 13.00 0.83
C HIS A 70 -5.97 12.23 2.00
N CYS A 71 -5.57 10.99 2.26
CA CYS A 71 -5.94 10.32 3.52
C CYS A 71 -5.08 10.89 4.67
N VAL A 72 -5.50 10.69 5.93
CA VAL A 72 -4.70 11.15 7.07
C VAL A 72 -3.44 10.30 7.26
N ASN A 73 -3.53 8.98 7.02
CA ASN A 73 -2.40 8.06 7.18
C ASN A 73 -1.96 7.44 5.83
N GLY A 74 -2.04 6.13 5.63
CA GLY A 74 -1.70 5.46 4.36
C GLY A 74 -2.81 5.58 3.29
N LEU A 75 -2.53 5.27 2.02
CA LEU A 75 -3.63 5.00 1.06
C LEU A 75 -4.03 3.53 1.09
N ILE A 76 -3.06 2.61 0.99
CA ILE A 76 -3.30 1.17 1.02
C ILE A 76 -2.34 0.49 1.99
N ASP A 77 -2.91 -0.17 2.99
CA ASP A 77 -2.17 -0.97 3.95
C ASP A 77 -2.54 -2.45 3.82
N VAL A 78 -1.55 -3.29 3.51
CA VAL A 78 -1.70 -4.75 3.45
C VAL A 78 -0.83 -5.34 4.54
N ILE A 79 -1.45 -5.85 5.60
CA ILE A 79 -0.75 -6.23 6.84
C ILE A 79 -1.28 -7.52 7.45
N GLN A 80 -0.55 -8.01 8.45
CA GLN A 80 -0.95 -9.09 9.36
C GLN A 80 -1.39 -10.38 8.65
N GLY A 81 -0.49 -10.99 7.87
CA GLY A 81 -0.72 -12.27 7.22
C GLY A 81 -1.55 -12.20 5.94
N SER A 82 -1.83 -11.01 5.42
CA SER A 82 -2.55 -10.85 4.16
C SER A 82 -1.69 -11.33 2.98
N ILE A 83 -2.25 -12.15 2.08
CA ILE A 83 -1.53 -12.79 0.97
C ILE A 83 -2.34 -12.76 -0.33
N THR A 84 -1.65 -12.92 -1.47
CA THR A 84 -2.25 -12.95 -2.81
C THR A 84 -3.05 -11.68 -3.11
N VAL A 85 -2.33 -10.57 -3.29
CA VAL A 85 -2.91 -9.24 -3.54
C VAL A 85 -2.52 -8.76 -4.94
N THR A 86 -3.50 -8.28 -5.70
CA THR A 86 -3.27 -7.59 -6.99
C THR A 86 -3.82 -6.18 -6.92
N ILE A 87 -2.95 -5.19 -7.07
CA ILE A 87 -3.26 -3.75 -7.12
C ILE A 87 -3.06 -3.28 -8.56
N TYR A 88 -4.16 -3.02 -9.25
CA TYR A 88 -4.18 -2.85 -10.70
C TYR A 88 -4.94 -1.60 -11.15
N ASN A 89 -4.38 -0.89 -12.14
CA ASN A 89 -5.06 0.23 -12.82
C ASN A 89 -5.50 1.39 -11.90
N TYR A 90 -4.69 1.73 -10.90
CA TYR A 90 -4.95 2.84 -9.97
C TYR A 90 -4.52 4.20 -10.50
N HIS A 91 -5.11 5.24 -9.91
CA HIS A 91 -4.59 6.60 -9.94
C HIS A 91 -4.34 7.13 -8.52
N PHE A 92 -3.06 7.35 -8.18
CA PHE A 92 -2.65 7.88 -6.88
C PHE A 92 -2.09 9.30 -7.03
N THR A 93 -2.50 10.23 -6.19
CA THR A 93 -1.98 11.62 -6.19
C THR A 93 -1.93 12.21 -4.79
N ASN A 94 -1.16 13.29 -4.62
CA ASN A 94 -1.23 14.18 -3.45
C ASN A 94 -1.27 13.45 -2.09
N HIS A 95 -0.25 12.65 -1.81
CA HIS A 95 -0.22 11.86 -0.59
C HIS A 95 1.20 11.48 -0.19
N ASN A 96 1.47 11.41 1.12
CA ASN A 96 2.81 11.10 1.64
C ASN A 96 3.10 9.60 1.57
N ASP A 97 2.35 8.82 2.37
CA ASP A 97 2.55 7.40 2.58
C ASP A 97 1.58 6.59 1.68
N VAL A 98 2.03 6.21 0.48
CA VAL A 98 1.10 5.64 -0.53
C VAL A 98 0.69 4.20 -0.19
N MET A 99 1.63 3.25 -0.19
CA MET A 99 1.34 1.84 0.07
C MET A 99 2.32 1.24 1.07
N LEU A 100 1.79 0.63 2.12
CA LEU A 100 2.58 -0.09 3.11
C LEU A 100 2.24 -1.58 3.08
N PHE A 101 3.24 -2.40 2.73
CA PHE A 101 3.14 -3.84 2.84
C PHE A 101 3.91 -4.28 4.08
N ARG A 102 3.13 -4.71 5.08
CA ARG A 102 3.52 -5.11 6.45
C ARG A 102 4.01 -4.00 7.39
N ALA A 103 3.44 -3.97 8.60
CA ALA A 103 3.75 -2.98 9.64
C ALA A 103 4.92 -3.36 10.58
N ARG A 104 5.10 -4.62 11.00
CA ARG A 104 6.04 -5.00 12.10
C ARG A 104 7.19 -5.90 11.65
N ASN A 105 8.38 -5.71 12.22
CA ASN A 105 9.57 -6.49 11.84
C ASN A 105 9.51 -7.97 12.28
N SER A 106 8.78 -8.30 13.36
CA SER A 106 8.84 -9.60 14.03
C SER A 106 7.83 -10.67 13.55
N TYR A 107 6.99 -10.37 12.57
CA TYR A 107 5.83 -11.20 12.23
C TYR A 107 6.07 -12.18 11.05
N SER A 108 6.91 -13.20 11.18
CA SER A 108 7.38 -14.05 10.04
C SER A 108 6.32 -14.56 9.04
N THR A 109 5.04 -14.66 9.40
CA THR A 109 3.94 -15.04 8.50
C THR A 109 3.90 -14.26 7.19
N ASP A 110 4.25 -12.96 7.17
CA ASP A 110 4.24 -12.21 5.90
C ASP A 110 5.42 -12.50 4.97
N GLU A 111 6.34 -13.41 5.30
CA GLU A 111 7.26 -13.97 4.30
C GLU A 111 6.50 -14.64 3.14
N LYS A 112 5.27 -15.09 3.40
CA LYS A 112 4.37 -15.66 2.41
C LYS A 112 3.59 -14.61 1.61
N MET A 113 3.74 -13.32 1.93
CA MET A 113 3.03 -12.25 1.23
C MET A 113 3.45 -12.24 -0.24
N GLN A 114 2.46 -12.19 -1.12
CA GLN A 114 2.64 -12.07 -2.55
C GLN A 114 1.78 -10.91 -3.05
N VAL A 115 2.41 -9.89 -3.63
CA VAL A 115 1.72 -8.71 -4.15
C VAL A 115 2.13 -8.45 -5.59
N THR A 116 1.17 -8.20 -6.45
CA THR A 116 1.38 -7.67 -7.80
C THR A 116 0.86 -6.23 -7.85
N ILE A 117 1.71 -5.29 -8.26
CA ILE A 117 1.36 -3.89 -8.53
C ILE A 117 1.54 -3.68 -10.02
N ALA A 118 0.44 -3.53 -10.76
CA ALA A 118 0.47 -3.50 -12.21
C ALA A 118 -0.36 -2.39 -12.85
N LEU A 119 0.17 -1.76 -13.90
CA LEU A 119 -0.52 -0.76 -14.73
C LEU A 119 -1.07 0.45 -13.95
N ASN A 120 -0.46 0.78 -12.81
CA ASN A 120 -0.88 1.93 -12.01
C ASN A 120 -0.23 3.21 -12.51
N HIS A 121 -0.93 4.33 -12.32
CA HIS A 121 -0.40 5.68 -12.50
C HIS A 121 -0.15 6.32 -11.12
N PHE A 122 1.12 6.39 -10.75
CA PHE A 122 1.60 7.16 -9.60
C PHE A 122 1.82 8.60 -10.05
N GLY A 123 0.79 9.42 -9.84
CA GLY A 123 0.73 10.80 -10.28
C GLY A 123 1.50 11.77 -9.40
N LYS A 124 1.22 13.06 -9.58
CA LYS A 124 1.94 14.16 -8.93
C LYS A 124 1.59 14.26 -7.44
N GLY A 125 2.53 14.83 -6.69
CA GLY A 125 2.34 15.12 -5.26
C GLY A 125 2.46 13.89 -4.36
N LEU A 126 3.01 12.79 -4.88
CA LEU A 126 3.37 11.62 -4.07
C LEU A 126 4.76 11.80 -3.48
N VAL A 127 4.95 11.39 -2.22
CA VAL A 127 6.24 11.56 -1.53
C VAL A 127 7.05 10.27 -1.55
N GLU A 128 6.49 9.17 -1.02
CA GLU A 128 7.18 7.89 -0.86
C GLU A 128 6.24 6.67 -0.90
N ARG A 129 6.83 5.46 -0.77
CA ARG A 129 6.12 4.19 -0.55
C ARG A 129 5.22 3.73 -1.69
N MET A 130 5.75 3.66 -2.91
CA MET A 130 5.02 3.18 -4.09
C MET A 130 5.62 1.88 -4.68
N PRO A 131 5.77 0.77 -3.93
CA PRO A 131 5.38 0.54 -2.53
C PRO A 131 6.53 0.73 -1.53
N ARG A 132 6.22 0.65 -0.23
CA ARG A 132 7.19 0.31 0.82
C ARG A 132 6.92 -1.10 1.37
N CYS A 133 7.89 -2.00 1.22
CA CYS A 133 7.73 -3.42 1.54
C CYS A 133 8.56 -3.88 2.73
N ARG A 134 8.07 -4.90 3.43
CA ARG A 134 8.86 -5.72 4.33
C ARG A 134 8.52 -7.18 4.12
N PHE A 135 9.54 -8.04 3.98
CA PHE A 135 9.36 -9.46 3.64
C PHE A 135 8.55 -9.66 2.34
N GLY A 136 8.22 -10.91 2.03
CA GLY A 136 7.34 -11.26 0.92
C GLY A 136 7.95 -11.08 -0.47
N PHE A 137 7.14 -11.41 -1.47
CA PHE A 137 7.43 -11.27 -2.89
C PHE A 137 6.53 -10.20 -3.50
N ILE A 138 7.14 -9.19 -4.12
CA ILE A 138 6.43 -8.07 -4.70
C ILE A 138 6.87 -7.90 -6.15
N HIS A 139 5.91 -8.07 -7.05
CA HIS A 139 6.09 -7.83 -8.47
C HIS A 139 5.51 -6.47 -8.84
N VAL A 140 6.38 -5.52 -9.19
CA VAL A 140 6.02 -4.17 -9.63
C VAL A 140 6.20 -4.12 -11.14
N VAL A 141 5.11 -4.08 -11.90
CA VAL A 141 5.17 -4.24 -13.36
C VAL A 141 4.38 -3.21 -14.14
N ASN A 142 5.00 -2.63 -15.17
CA ASN A 142 4.35 -1.72 -16.13
C ASN A 142 3.60 -0.53 -15.48
N ASN A 143 4.08 -0.03 -14.35
CA ASN A 143 3.53 1.16 -13.71
C ASN A 143 4.22 2.42 -14.23
N HIS A 144 3.49 3.54 -14.21
CA HIS A 144 4.02 4.85 -14.56
C HIS A 144 4.17 5.71 -13.31
N TYR A 145 5.41 6.11 -13.02
CA TYR A 145 5.78 6.97 -11.90
C TYR A 145 6.12 8.38 -12.39
N ASN A 146 5.44 9.37 -11.82
CA ASN A 146 5.56 10.77 -12.23
C ASN A 146 5.93 11.66 -11.04
N HIS A 147 7.23 11.84 -10.81
CA HIS A 147 7.81 12.70 -9.79
C HIS A 147 7.40 12.37 -8.34
N TRP A 148 8.21 11.55 -7.68
CA TRP A 148 8.18 11.39 -6.22
C TRP A 148 9.01 12.48 -5.52
N PHE A 149 8.79 12.69 -4.22
CA PHE A 149 9.57 13.66 -3.44
C PHE A 149 10.78 13.05 -2.71
N LEU A 150 10.65 11.81 -2.19
CA LEU A 150 11.74 11.10 -1.50
C LEU A 150 12.26 9.90 -2.31
N TYR A 151 11.43 8.86 -2.48
CA TYR A 151 11.76 7.67 -3.29
C TYR A 151 10.47 7.07 -3.87
N ALA A 152 10.59 6.24 -4.91
CA ALA A 152 9.44 5.52 -5.47
C ALA A 152 9.23 4.19 -4.75
N ILE A 153 10.19 3.27 -4.85
CA ILE A 153 10.08 1.89 -4.34
C ILE A 153 11.03 1.73 -3.16
N GLY A 154 10.57 1.18 -2.05
CA GLY A 154 11.45 0.97 -0.91
C GLY A 154 11.12 -0.27 -0.09
N GLY A 155 12.02 -0.59 0.81
CA GLY A 155 11.75 -1.66 1.75
C GLY A 155 12.81 -1.84 2.82
N THR A 156 12.43 -2.58 3.86
CA THR A 156 13.31 -3.03 4.93
C THR A 156 13.02 -4.49 5.25
N SER A 157 13.91 -5.23 5.91
CA SER A 157 13.67 -6.64 6.25
C SER A 157 13.46 -7.52 5.01
N HIS A 158 14.42 -7.48 4.08
CA HIS A 158 14.58 -8.42 2.96
C HIS A 158 13.31 -8.76 2.14
N PRO A 159 12.52 -7.78 1.69
CA PRO A 159 11.52 -8.07 0.66
C PRO A 159 12.21 -8.49 -0.63
N THR A 160 11.57 -9.37 -1.41
CA THR A 160 11.96 -9.60 -2.80
C THR A 160 11.15 -8.67 -3.68
N ILE A 161 11.79 -7.74 -4.40
CA ILE A 161 11.09 -6.75 -5.23
C ILE A 161 11.55 -6.86 -6.68
N ILE A 162 10.67 -7.37 -7.54
CA ILE A 162 10.91 -7.46 -8.97
C ILE A 162 10.26 -6.26 -9.66
N SER A 163 11.07 -5.31 -10.13
CA SER A 163 10.60 -4.14 -10.90
C SER A 163 10.83 -4.36 -12.40
N GLN A 164 9.75 -4.54 -13.19
CA GLN A 164 9.82 -4.85 -14.62
C GLN A 164 8.95 -3.91 -15.47
N GLY A 165 9.49 -3.35 -16.55
CA GLY A 165 8.71 -2.54 -17.50
C GLY A 165 8.12 -1.23 -16.93
N ASN A 166 8.48 -0.84 -15.71
CA ASN A 166 8.01 0.41 -15.11
C ASN A 166 8.69 1.62 -15.77
N ARG A 167 7.94 2.71 -15.93
CA ARG A 167 8.47 4.00 -16.38
C ARG A 167 8.64 4.93 -15.19
N TYR A 168 9.87 5.42 -14.99
CA TYR A 168 10.19 6.35 -13.91
C TYR A 168 10.57 7.73 -14.46
N SER A 169 9.74 8.73 -14.18
CA SER A 169 10.06 10.15 -14.42
C SER A 169 10.50 10.78 -13.10
N ALA A 170 11.81 10.79 -12.86
CA ALA A 170 12.39 11.29 -11.61
C ALA A 170 12.22 12.82 -11.46
N PRO A 171 12.04 13.34 -10.23
CA PRO A 171 11.93 14.78 -9.96
C PRO A 171 13.17 15.54 -10.43
N GLY A 172 13.02 16.85 -10.68
CA GLY A 172 14.13 17.72 -11.09
C GLY A 172 15.23 17.88 -10.02
N THR A 173 14.94 17.57 -8.76
CA THR A 173 15.86 17.68 -7.63
C THR A 173 16.94 16.59 -7.66
N PHE A 174 18.17 16.95 -7.30
CA PHE A 174 19.30 16.00 -7.33
C PHE A 174 19.20 14.90 -6.26
N VAL A 175 18.54 15.18 -5.14
CA VAL A 175 18.49 14.28 -3.98
C VAL A 175 17.49 13.13 -4.10
N ALA A 176 16.58 13.16 -5.08
CA ALA A 176 15.49 12.18 -5.24
C ALA A 176 15.54 11.47 -6.60
N LYS A 177 16.73 11.35 -7.20
CA LYS A 177 16.92 10.65 -8.48
C LYS A 177 16.89 9.13 -8.33
N GLU A 178 17.31 8.60 -7.20
CA GLU A 178 17.26 7.17 -6.95
C GLU A 178 15.81 6.73 -6.76
N VAL A 179 15.37 5.78 -7.58
CA VAL A 179 14.03 5.17 -7.50
C VAL A 179 13.86 4.41 -6.18
N THR A 180 14.94 3.81 -5.71
CA THR A 180 14.94 2.79 -4.66
C THR A 180 15.41 3.30 -3.31
N CYS A 181 14.83 2.79 -2.21
CA CYS A 181 15.25 3.10 -0.85
C CYS A 181 15.30 1.85 0.05
N ARG A 182 16.40 1.68 0.81
CA ARG A 182 16.56 0.57 1.79
C ARG A 182 16.46 1.07 3.23
N GLY A 183 15.79 2.21 3.44
CA GLY A 183 15.79 2.93 4.72
C GLY A 183 17.19 3.37 5.14
N LEU A 184 17.44 3.39 6.45
CA LEU A 184 18.76 3.76 7.02
C LEU A 184 19.70 2.55 7.17
N LEU A 185 19.48 1.49 6.38
CA LEU A 185 20.26 0.25 6.48
C LEU A 185 21.64 0.39 5.81
N LYS A 186 22.66 -0.14 6.47
CA LYS A 186 24.02 -0.23 5.91
C LYS A 186 24.04 -1.24 4.76
N LEU A 187 24.90 -1.02 3.77
CA LEU A 187 25.06 -1.90 2.60
C LEU A 187 25.18 -3.39 2.98
N ALA A 188 25.95 -3.71 4.02
CA ALA A 188 26.14 -5.09 4.47
C ALA A 188 24.82 -5.80 4.86
N GLN A 189 23.77 -5.06 5.22
CA GLN A 189 22.47 -5.60 5.64
C GLN A 189 21.56 -5.94 4.46
N TRP A 190 21.75 -5.31 3.30
CA TRP A 190 20.84 -5.45 2.15
C TRP A 190 21.50 -5.85 0.84
N LYS A 191 22.84 -5.89 0.76
CA LYS A 191 23.58 -6.26 -0.45
C LYS A 191 23.24 -7.63 -1.05
N ASN A 192 22.62 -8.52 -0.25
CA ASN A 192 22.21 -9.87 -0.66
C ASN A 192 20.69 -10.00 -0.87
N TRP A 193 19.95 -8.88 -0.89
CA TRP A 193 18.51 -8.91 -1.16
C TRP A 193 18.27 -9.02 -2.66
N ASN A 194 17.13 -9.64 -3.00
CA ASN A 194 16.68 -9.85 -4.37
C ASN A 194 15.71 -8.76 -4.83
#